data_AF-A0A905R0U5-F1
#
_entry.id   AF-A0A905R0U5-F1
#
_cell.length_a   1.000
_cell.length_b   1.000
_cell.length_c   1.000
_cell.angle_alpha   90.00
_cell.angle_beta   90.00
_cell.angle_gamma   90.00
#
_symmetry.space_group_name_H-M   'P 1'
#
loop_
_entity.id
_entity.type
_entity.pdbx_description
1 polymer ?
#
loop_
_entity_poly.entity_id
_entity_poly.type
_entity_poly.pdbx_seq_one_letter_code
_entity_poly.pdbx_strand_id
1 'polypeptide(L)'
;MYSGRLSEDAPLGTLVLNVSAADRDQHLNARIVYSLANESQAQFRIDPNTGHIFTAGLFDRERQSAYVFQVVATDSGRYDARSSKVPVQVTIEDVNDNKPVFSHYPFIAEMPSYTPSGRELLRVTATDADLGTNADIVYSLAEPAAAGGKFRMDPKTGVVTAVSSLAMETGRVYYLGVIATDRGNPPHSVTGLAEIRIGEPTDNSPTLRFQNSSYATTIAENSPVGTEVLQVSAVRTDGRRQRISYSLVSGNDDNRFDINSQTGMIRVANPTALDFETNSKIILTVQATLQSGLGQLYGHATVIVSLTDQNDNPPKFTQSEYSTSVWEGNNKGTFVMQVCICMVTNIY
;
A
#
# COMPACT_ATOMS: atom_id res chain seq x y z
N MET A 1 0.77 -8.71 33.63
CA MET A 1 0.72 -8.25 32.23
C MET A 1 -0.06 -9.29 31.46
N TYR A 2 -1.06 -8.87 30.68
CA TYR A 2 -1.80 -9.75 29.78
C TYR A 2 -1.31 -9.55 28.35
N SER A 3 -1.29 -10.61 27.56
CA SER A 3 -1.02 -10.55 26.13
C SER A 3 -2.13 -11.27 25.36
N GLY A 4 -2.54 -10.68 24.24
CA GLY A 4 -3.53 -11.22 23.31
C GLY A 4 -3.03 -11.12 21.88
N ARG A 5 -3.67 -11.87 20.99
CA ARG A 5 -3.44 -11.81 19.55
C ARG A 5 -4.78 -11.61 18.84
N LEU A 6 -4.76 -10.86 17.76
CA LEU A 6 -5.95 -10.48 17.01
C LEU A 6 -5.60 -10.40 15.54
N SER A 7 -6.33 -11.09 14.68
CA SER A 7 -6.21 -10.95 13.23
C SER A 7 -6.58 -9.52 12.80
N GLU A 8 -5.88 -8.94 11.84
CA GLU A 8 -6.21 -7.57 11.37
C GLU A 8 -7.58 -7.48 10.68
N ASP A 9 -8.01 -8.56 10.04
CA ASP A 9 -9.34 -8.67 9.42
C ASP A 9 -10.47 -8.96 10.43
N ALA A 10 -10.18 -8.94 11.74
CA ALA A 10 -11.15 -9.26 12.76
C ALA A 10 -12.34 -8.27 12.74
N PRO A 11 -13.58 -8.76 12.66
CA PRO A 11 -14.75 -7.89 12.60
C PRO A 11 -14.96 -7.14 13.92
N LEU A 12 -15.75 -6.07 13.85
CA LEU A 12 -16.17 -5.32 15.04
C LEU A 12 -16.91 -6.22 16.04
N GLY A 13 -16.61 -6.05 17.33
CA GLY A 13 -17.20 -6.85 18.40
C GLY A 13 -16.57 -8.22 18.62
N THR A 14 -15.43 -8.52 17.98
CA THR A 14 -14.64 -9.73 18.22
C THR A 14 -14.04 -9.68 19.64
N LEU A 15 -14.16 -10.78 20.39
CA LEU A 15 -13.53 -10.92 21.71
C LEU A 15 -12.02 -11.08 21.53
N VAL A 16 -11.23 -10.18 22.11
CA VAL A 16 -9.77 -10.16 22.01
C VAL A 16 -9.12 -10.91 23.17
N LEU A 17 -9.47 -10.54 24.40
CA LEU A 17 -8.98 -11.19 25.61
C LEU A 17 -9.94 -10.97 26.78
N ASN A 18 -9.73 -11.72 27.86
CA ASN A 18 -10.42 -11.54 29.13
C ASN A 18 -9.41 -11.18 30.23
N VAL A 19 -9.69 -10.10 30.96
CA VAL A 19 -8.94 -9.75 32.18
C VAL A 19 -9.78 -10.01 33.41
N SER A 20 -9.14 -10.40 34.50
CA SER A 20 -9.82 -10.59 35.78
C SER A 20 -9.04 -9.94 36.92
N ALA A 21 -9.81 -9.45 37.89
CA ALA A 21 -9.34 -8.98 39.18
C ALA A 21 -10.20 -9.62 40.28
N ALA A 22 -9.66 -9.67 41.50
CA ALA A 22 -10.37 -10.22 42.65
C ALA A 22 -10.24 -9.25 43.83
N ASP A 23 -11.36 -9.01 44.50
CA ASP A 23 -11.45 -8.21 45.72
C ASP A 23 -11.94 -9.09 46.86
N ARG A 24 -11.35 -8.95 48.05
CA ARG A 24 -11.62 -9.79 49.22
C ARG A 24 -12.70 -9.22 50.14
N ASP A 25 -13.20 -8.03 49.84
CA ASP A 25 -14.25 -7.40 50.62
C ASP A 25 -15.62 -8.06 50.36
N GLN A 26 -16.71 -7.45 50.81
CA GLN A 26 -18.07 -7.96 50.63
C GLN A 26 -18.98 -6.92 49.96
N HIS A 27 -20.03 -7.40 49.29
CA HIS A 27 -21.04 -6.57 48.65
C HIS A 27 -20.45 -5.56 47.66
N LEU A 28 -20.81 -4.27 47.77
CA LEU A 28 -20.36 -3.22 46.85
C LEU A 28 -18.84 -3.01 46.89
N ASN A 29 -18.19 -3.20 48.03
CA ASN A 29 -16.74 -3.08 48.15
C ASN A 29 -15.99 -4.22 47.44
N ALA A 30 -16.66 -5.34 47.12
CA ALA A 30 -16.08 -6.40 46.28
C ALA A 30 -16.57 -6.37 44.83
N ARG A 31 -17.49 -5.47 44.47
CA ARG A 31 -18.00 -5.36 43.11
C ARG A 31 -17.00 -4.59 42.25
N ILE A 32 -16.34 -5.30 41.36
CA ILE A 32 -15.33 -4.74 40.46
C ILE A 32 -16.00 -4.19 39.19
N VAL A 33 -15.53 -3.02 38.77
CA VAL A 33 -15.85 -2.38 37.48
C VAL A 33 -14.56 -2.20 36.70
N TYR A 34 -14.56 -2.66 35.45
CA TYR A 34 -13.42 -2.57 34.56
C TYR A 34 -13.52 -1.35 33.62
N SER A 35 -12.39 -0.72 33.33
CA SER A 35 -12.29 0.35 32.33
C SER A 35 -10.91 0.36 31.66
N LEU A 36 -10.81 0.99 30.48
CA LEU A 36 -9.53 1.23 29.83
C LEU A 36 -8.97 2.56 30.35
N ALA A 37 -7.72 2.59 30.82
CA ALA A 37 -7.11 3.79 31.40
C ALA A 37 -6.85 4.88 30.34
N ASN A 38 -6.69 4.47 29.08
CA ASN A 38 -6.47 5.35 27.94
C ASN A 38 -7.66 5.20 26.99
N GLU A 39 -8.64 6.10 27.05
CA GLU A 39 -9.76 6.15 26.10
C GLU A 39 -9.32 6.55 24.67
N SER A 40 -8.03 6.84 24.47
CA SER A 40 -7.45 7.19 23.17
C SER A 40 -7.33 6.01 22.19
N GLN A 41 -7.62 4.78 22.61
CA GLN A 41 -7.69 3.63 21.70
C GLN A 41 -9.13 3.33 21.32
N ALA A 42 -9.65 4.12 20.38
CA ALA A 42 -10.96 3.93 19.78
C ALA A 42 -11.15 2.52 19.16
N GLN A 43 -10.06 1.79 18.93
CA GLN A 43 -10.05 0.44 18.40
C GLN A 43 -10.51 -0.65 19.40
N PHE A 44 -10.55 -0.37 20.71
CA PHE A 44 -10.94 -1.34 21.74
C PHE A 44 -12.03 -0.83 22.67
N ARG A 45 -12.87 -1.76 23.14
CA ARG A 45 -13.84 -1.52 24.22
C ARG A 45 -13.77 -2.64 25.25
N ILE A 46 -14.06 -2.34 26.51
CA ILE A 46 -14.12 -3.35 27.58
C ILE A 46 -15.53 -3.42 28.17
N ASP A 47 -16.02 -4.63 28.44
CA ASP A 47 -17.24 -4.82 29.21
C ASP A 47 -16.94 -4.54 30.70
N PRO A 48 -17.60 -3.53 31.31
CA PRO A 48 -17.30 -3.10 32.66
C PRO A 48 -17.63 -4.14 33.73
N ASN A 49 -18.48 -5.12 33.44
CA ASN A 49 -18.89 -6.14 34.41
C ASN A 49 -18.13 -7.46 34.25
N THR A 50 -17.66 -7.79 33.05
CA THR A 50 -17.02 -9.09 32.79
C THR A 50 -15.51 -9.02 32.60
N GLY A 51 -14.95 -7.85 32.28
CA GLY A 51 -13.53 -7.71 31.94
C GLY A 51 -13.18 -8.22 30.53
N HIS A 52 -14.19 -8.52 29.70
CA HIS A 52 -14.00 -8.91 28.31
C HIS A 52 -13.63 -7.70 27.45
N ILE A 53 -12.53 -7.79 26.72
CA ILE A 53 -12.09 -6.76 25.77
C ILE A 53 -12.52 -7.17 24.37
N PHE A 54 -13.20 -6.27 23.67
CA PHE A 54 -13.69 -6.46 22.31
C PHE A 54 -13.08 -5.43 21.35
N THR A 55 -13.06 -5.78 20.07
CA THR A 55 -12.79 -4.83 18.99
C THR A 55 -13.91 -3.79 18.87
N ALA A 56 -13.52 -2.55 18.62
CA ALA A 56 -14.40 -1.40 18.41
C ALA A 56 -14.03 -0.56 17.17
N GLY A 57 -12.89 -0.87 16.53
CA GLY A 57 -12.46 -0.30 15.25
C GLY A 57 -11.86 -1.37 14.33
N LEU A 58 -11.45 -0.93 13.14
CA LEU A 58 -10.70 -1.76 12.19
C LEU A 58 -9.21 -1.76 12.52
N PHE A 59 -8.50 -2.77 12.04
CA PHE A 59 -7.08 -2.96 12.24
C PHE A 59 -6.39 -3.12 10.89
N ASP A 60 -5.16 -2.63 10.84
CA ASP A 60 -4.25 -2.70 9.71
C ASP A 60 -2.87 -2.90 10.35
N ARG A 61 -2.27 -4.06 10.10
CA ARG A 61 -1.02 -4.48 10.72
C ARG A 61 0.16 -3.74 10.12
N GLU A 62 0.14 -3.46 8.81
CA GLU A 62 1.12 -2.65 8.08
C GLU A 62 1.22 -1.25 8.69
N ARG A 63 0.10 -0.70 9.16
CA ARG A 63 0.05 0.57 9.87
C ARG A 63 0.43 0.46 11.34
N GLN A 64 -0.14 -0.48 12.09
CA GLN A 64 0.15 -0.65 13.50
C GLN A 64 0.02 -2.11 13.97
N SER A 65 1.16 -2.78 14.09
CA SER A 65 1.25 -4.20 14.46
C SER A 65 1.04 -4.52 15.95
N ALA A 66 0.98 -3.52 16.84
CA ALA A 66 0.77 -3.76 18.26
C ALA A 66 0.10 -2.59 18.98
N TYR A 67 -0.74 -2.94 19.96
CA TYR A 67 -1.39 -2.00 20.86
C TYR A 67 -1.03 -2.32 22.30
N VAL A 68 -0.58 -1.30 23.04
CA VAL A 68 -0.29 -1.41 24.46
C VAL A 68 -1.16 -0.41 25.21
N PHE A 69 -1.89 -0.90 26.21
CA PHE A 69 -2.76 -0.08 27.04
C PHE A 69 -2.87 -0.63 28.45
N GLN A 70 -3.48 0.13 29.35
CA GLN A 70 -3.72 -0.29 30.73
C GLN A 70 -5.21 -0.53 30.94
N VAL A 71 -5.53 -1.65 31.58
CA VAL A 71 -6.87 -1.89 32.13
C VAL A 71 -6.86 -1.52 33.60
N VAL A 72 -7.89 -0.81 34.02
CA VAL A 72 -8.14 -0.47 35.42
C VAL A 72 -9.30 -1.32 35.93
N ALA A 73 -9.09 -1.97 37.07
CA ALA A 73 -10.14 -2.61 37.84
C ALA A 73 -10.34 -1.80 39.12
N THR A 74 -11.56 -1.28 39.31
CA THR A 74 -11.92 -0.42 40.45
C THR A 74 -13.06 -1.07 41.21
N ASP A 75 -12.95 -1.18 42.54
CA ASP A 75 -14.07 -1.64 43.36
C ASP A 75 -15.20 -0.58 43.42
N SER A 76 -16.40 -0.97 43.84
CA SER A 76 -17.56 -0.05 43.92
C SER A 76 -17.75 0.53 45.32
N GLY A 77 -16.65 0.71 46.08
CA GLY A 77 -16.67 1.34 47.40
C GLY A 77 -17.18 2.78 47.33
N ARG A 78 -18.21 3.10 48.13
CA ARG A 78 -18.94 4.38 48.01
C ARG A 78 -18.08 5.63 48.31
N TYR A 79 -17.09 5.50 49.19
CA TYR A 79 -16.26 6.62 49.66
C TYR A 79 -14.75 6.39 49.50
N ASP A 80 -14.31 5.13 49.47
CA ASP A 80 -12.89 4.75 49.49
C ASP A 80 -12.55 3.75 48.37
N ALA A 81 -13.12 3.94 47.17
CA ALA A 81 -12.91 3.03 46.05
C ALA A 81 -11.42 2.88 45.73
N ARG A 82 -10.95 1.63 45.65
CA ARG A 82 -9.57 1.31 45.29
C ARG A 82 -9.50 0.78 43.87
N SER A 83 -8.36 1.02 43.23
CA SER A 83 -8.11 0.55 41.88
C SER A 83 -6.75 -0.12 41.76
N SER A 84 -6.68 -1.07 40.84
CA SER A 84 -5.44 -1.67 40.37
C SER A 84 -5.36 -1.54 38.85
N LYS A 85 -4.13 -1.45 38.33
CA LYS A 85 -3.86 -1.30 36.90
C LYS A 85 -3.00 -2.44 36.41
N VAL A 86 -3.32 -2.99 35.24
CA VAL A 86 -2.50 -4.01 34.59
C VAL A 86 -2.26 -3.63 33.12
N PRO A 87 -1.02 -3.72 32.62
CA PRO A 87 -0.76 -3.54 31.19
C PRO A 87 -1.27 -4.74 30.40
N VAL A 88 -1.87 -4.42 29.26
CA VAL A 88 -2.35 -5.34 28.22
C VAL A 88 -1.62 -5.00 26.92
N GLN A 89 -1.11 -6.03 26.26
CA GLN A 89 -0.51 -5.92 24.93
C GLN A 89 -1.29 -6.80 23.96
N VAL A 90 -1.79 -6.22 22.88
CA VAL A 90 -2.43 -6.93 21.78
C VAL A 90 -1.50 -6.86 20.58
N THR A 91 -1.07 -8.02 20.08
CA THR A 91 -0.34 -8.12 18.82
C THR A 91 -1.32 -8.39 17.69
N ILE A 92 -1.21 -7.62 16.61
CA ILE A 92 -2.03 -7.84 15.42
C ILE A 92 -1.36 -8.91 14.56
N GLU A 93 -2.11 -9.95 14.21
CA GLU A 93 -1.69 -11.03 13.32
C GLU A 93 -2.01 -10.67 11.88
N ASP A 94 -1.09 -11.06 11.00
CA ASP A 94 -1.03 -10.74 9.58
C ASP A 94 -2.01 -11.57 8.75
N VAL A 95 -2.68 -10.92 7.81
CA VAL A 95 -3.53 -11.50 6.77
C VAL A 95 -2.92 -11.13 5.42
N ASN A 96 -3.02 -12.02 4.42
CA ASN A 96 -2.51 -11.75 3.08
C ASN A 96 -3.48 -10.82 2.34
N ASP A 97 -3.44 -9.52 2.63
CA ASP A 97 -4.32 -8.51 2.01
C ASP A 97 -3.56 -7.51 1.12
N ASN A 98 -2.23 -7.55 1.15
CA ASN A 98 -1.40 -6.86 0.17
C ASN A 98 -1.01 -7.81 -0.97
N LYS A 99 -0.65 -7.19 -2.10
CA LYS A 99 -0.13 -7.91 -3.27
C LYS A 99 1.29 -7.43 -3.56
N PRO A 100 2.12 -8.24 -4.23
CA PRO A 100 3.46 -7.78 -4.58
C PRO A 100 3.39 -6.57 -5.50
N VAL A 101 4.26 -5.58 -5.25
CA VAL A 101 4.40 -4.36 -6.05
C VAL A 101 5.81 -4.32 -6.63
N PHE A 102 5.93 -4.17 -7.95
CA PHE A 102 7.24 -3.98 -8.58
C PHE A 102 7.91 -2.70 -8.10
N SER A 103 9.15 -2.79 -7.62
CA SER A 103 9.87 -1.62 -7.09
C SER A 103 10.15 -0.57 -8.17
N HIS A 104 10.26 -1.01 -9.43
CA HIS A 104 10.41 -0.15 -10.60
C HIS A 104 9.71 -0.81 -11.79
N TYR A 105 9.12 0.00 -12.67
CA TYR A 105 8.48 -0.49 -13.89
C TYR A 105 8.50 0.60 -14.96
N PRO A 106 8.77 0.29 -16.25
CA PRO A 106 9.04 -1.04 -16.83
C PRO A 106 10.45 -1.56 -16.54
N PHE A 107 10.66 -2.87 -16.68
CA PHE A 107 12.00 -3.47 -16.63
C PHE A 107 12.62 -3.45 -18.04
N ILE A 108 13.70 -2.68 -18.24
CA ILE A 108 14.37 -2.57 -19.54
C ILE A 108 15.84 -2.93 -19.37
N ALA A 109 16.37 -3.75 -20.27
CA ALA A 109 17.79 -4.07 -20.34
C ALA A 109 18.33 -4.01 -21.76
N GLU A 110 19.51 -3.41 -21.90
CA GLU A 110 20.23 -3.31 -23.16
C GLU A 110 21.48 -4.17 -23.08
N MET A 111 21.59 -5.12 -23.99
CA MET A 111 22.61 -6.16 -24.00
C MET A 111 23.45 -6.04 -25.24
N PRO A 112 24.78 -6.15 -25.17
CA PRO A 112 25.61 -6.23 -26.36
C PRO A 112 25.23 -7.44 -27.23
N SER A 113 25.44 -7.33 -28.54
CA SER A 113 25.21 -8.41 -29.51
C SER A 113 25.88 -9.72 -29.09
N TYR A 114 27.10 -9.67 -28.57
CA TYR A 114 27.90 -10.84 -28.18
C TYR A 114 27.55 -11.43 -26.79
N THR A 115 26.36 -11.17 -26.25
CA THR A 115 25.95 -11.65 -24.92
C THR A 115 26.00 -13.19 -24.84
N PRO A 116 26.85 -13.78 -23.96
CA PRO A 116 27.01 -15.23 -23.87
C PRO A 116 25.90 -15.90 -23.06
N SER A 117 25.81 -17.24 -23.16
CA SER A 117 24.97 -18.05 -22.26
C SER A 117 25.41 -17.87 -20.81
N GLY A 118 24.44 -17.91 -19.89
CA GLY A 118 24.64 -17.75 -18.45
C GLY A 118 24.75 -16.29 -17.99
N ARG A 119 24.77 -15.32 -18.90
CA ARG A 119 24.81 -13.91 -18.53
C ARG A 119 23.50 -13.46 -17.90
N GLU A 120 23.58 -12.75 -16.78
CA GLU A 120 22.47 -12.02 -16.16
C GLU A 120 22.12 -10.80 -17.01
N LEU A 121 20.83 -10.65 -17.33
CA LEU A 121 20.33 -9.60 -18.21
C LEU A 121 19.69 -8.48 -17.40
N LEU A 122 18.79 -8.83 -16.49
CA LEU A 122 18.20 -7.91 -15.54
C LEU A 122 17.73 -8.65 -14.30
N ARG A 123 17.33 -7.88 -13.29
CA ARG A 123 16.66 -8.37 -12.11
C ARG A 123 15.29 -7.73 -12.00
N VAL A 124 14.25 -8.55 -11.92
CA VAL A 124 12.91 -8.13 -11.53
C VAL A 124 12.89 -8.06 -10.01
N THR A 125 12.40 -6.95 -9.45
CA THR A 125 12.27 -6.77 -8.01
C THR A 125 10.86 -6.32 -7.67
N ALA A 126 10.25 -7.00 -6.72
CA ALA A 126 8.99 -6.63 -6.11
C ALA A 126 9.12 -6.64 -4.59
N THR A 127 8.22 -5.93 -3.93
CA THR A 127 8.07 -5.87 -2.48
C THR A 127 6.61 -6.13 -2.13
N ASP A 128 6.39 -6.77 -1.00
CA ASP A 128 5.07 -7.00 -0.43
C ASP A 128 5.08 -6.46 1.00
N ALA A 129 3.99 -5.84 1.43
CA ALA A 129 3.90 -5.16 2.71
C ALA A 129 3.57 -6.11 3.88
N ASP A 130 3.06 -7.31 3.56
CA ASP A 130 2.67 -8.33 4.52
C ASP A 130 3.87 -8.94 5.28
N LEU A 131 3.63 -9.95 6.11
CA LEU A 131 4.65 -10.60 6.93
C LEU A 131 4.88 -12.07 6.56
N GLY A 132 6.14 -12.51 6.62
CA GLY A 132 6.47 -13.92 6.52
C GLY A 132 6.14 -14.51 5.14
N THR A 133 5.29 -15.54 5.07
CA THR A 133 4.92 -16.17 3.80
C THR A 133 4.04 -15.29 2.92
N ASN A 134 3.26 -14.40 3.54
CA ASN A 134 2.41 -13.44 2.84
C ASN A 134 3.25 -12.39 2.10
N ALA A 135 4.51 -12.16 2.54
CA ALA A 135 5.47 -11.34 1.82
C ALA A 135 6.63 -12.10 1.14
N ASP A 136 6.61 -13.44 1.14
CA ASP A 136 7.65 -14.25 0.47
C ASP A 136 7.38 -14.33 -1.03
N ILE A 137 8.05 -13.48 -1.81
CA ILE A 137 7.80 -13.35 -3.25
C ILE A 137 8.56 -14.41 -4.06
N VAL A 138 7.83 -15.08 -4.95
CA VAL A 138 8.35 -15.97 -5.98
C VAL A 138 8.18 -15.34 -7.35
N TYR A 139 9.25 -15.35 -8.14
CA TYR A 139 9.28 -14.78 -9.48
C TYR A 139 9.14 -15.86 -10.57
N SER A 140 8.45 -15.52 -11.67
CA SER A 140 8.35 -16.42 -12.82
C SER A 140 8.18 -15.66 -14.14
N LEU A 141 8.42 -16.36 -15.26
CA LEU A 141 8.06 -15.88 -16.58
C LEU A 141 6.66 -16.39 -16.93
N ALA A 142 5.78 -15.50 -17.42
CA ALA A 142 4.41 -15.85 -17.80
C ALA A 142 4.37 -16.91 -18.92
N GLU A 143 5.26 -16.76 -19.91
CA GLU A 143 5.39 -17.69 -21.03
C GLU A 143 6.88 -18.03 -21.28
N PRO A 144 7.49 -18.93 -20.48
CA PRO A 144 8.92 -19.25 -20.59
C PRO A 144 9.32 -19.76 -21.99
N ALA A 145 8.38 -20.39 -22.69
CA ALA A 145 8.59 -20.94 -24.03
C ALA A 145 8.43 -19.92 -25.17
N ALA A 146 7.72 -18.80 -24.96
CA ALA A 146 7.37 -17.86 -26.03
C ALA A 146 8.60 -17.17 -26.66
N ALA A 147 9.68 -17.02 -25.88
CA ALA A 147 10.97 -16.52 -26.37
C ALA A 147 11.90 -17.63 -26.88
N GLY A 148 11.36 -18.78 -27.30
CA GLY A 148 12.12 -19.94 -27.75
C GLY A 148 13.00 -20.56 -26.66
N GLY A 149 12.64 -20.37 -25.37
CA GLY A 149 13.43 -20.86 -24.23
C GLY A 149 14.78 -20.19 -24.04
N LYS A 150 15.01 -19.02 -24.67
CA LYS A 150 16.30 -18.29 -24.60
C LYS A 150 16.55 -17.62 -23.25
N PHE A 151 15.52 -17.49 -22.42
CA PHE A 151 15.58 -16.83 -21.12
C PHE A 151 15.04 -17.74 -20.04
N ARG A 152 15.64 -17.63 -18.86
CA ARG A 152 15.12 -18.23 -17.63
C ARG A 152 15.16 -17.19 -16.52
N MET A 153 14.27 -17.32 -15.56
CA MET A 153 14.22 -16.48 -14.39
C MET A 153 14.51 -17.33 -13.15
N ASP A 154 15.37 -16.84 -12.28
CA ASP A 154 15.55 -17.43 -10.96
C ASP A 154 14.36 -17.06 -10.05
N PRO A 155 13.64 -18.04 -9.49
CA PRO A 155 12.38 -17.78 -8.79
C PRO A 155 12.55 -17.10 -7.44
N LYS A 156 13.75 -17.06 -6.86
CA LYS A 156 14.00 -16.44 -5.55
C LYS A 156 14.59 -15.04 -5.68
N THR A 157 15.43 -14.84 -6.68
CA THR A 157 16.19 -13.59 -6.86
C THR A 157 15.61 -12.67 -7.92
N GLY A 158 14.69 -13.17 -8.76
CA GLY A 158 14.11 -12.43 -9.87
C GLY A 158 15.08 -12.17 -11.03
N VAL A 159 16.27 -12.79 -11.01
CA VAL A 159 17.30 -12.58 -12.04
C VAL A 159 16.93 -13.32 -13.32
N VAL A 160 16.84 -12.57 -14.42
CA VAL A 160 16.65 -13.11 -15.77
C VAL A 160 18.02 -13.36 -16.39
N THR A 161 18.26 -14.60 -16.84
CA THR A 161 19.52 -15.03 -17.46
C THR A 161 19.31 -15.54 -18.88
N ALA A 162 20.30 -15.32 -19.75
CA ALA A 162 20.35 -15.92 -21.07
C ALA A 162 20.68 -17.41 -20.96
N VAL A 163 19.83 -18.27 -21.55
CA VAL A 163 20.03 -19.73 -21.61
C VAL A 163 20.99 -20.08 -22.76
N SER A 164 20.97 -19.32 -23.85
CA SER A 164 21.84 -19.48 -25.02
C SER A 164 22.53 -18.16 -25.39
N SER A 165 23.57 -18.22 -26.22
CA SER A 165 24.18 -17.01 -26.80
C SER A 165 23.15 -16.18 -27.57
N LEU A 166 23.22 -14.85 -27.44
CA LEU A 166 22.34 -13.89 -28.11
C LEU A 166 22.98 -13.23 -29.35
N ALA A 167 24.15 -13.72 -29.79
CA ALA A 167 24.88 -13.22 -30.98
C ALA A 167 24.02 -13.16 -32.24
N MET A 168 23.19 -14.17 -32.48
CA MET A 168 22.30 -14.24 -33.65
C MET A 168 21.03 -13.41 -33.50
N GLU A 169 20.86 -12.72 -32.38
CA GLU A 169 19.66 -11.93 -32.05
C GLU A 169 19.91 -10.42 -32.12
N THR A 170 21.06 -9.98 -32.65
CA THR A 170 21.40 -8.57 -32.80
C THR A 170 20.29 -7.79 -33.54
N GLY A 171 19.86 -6.67 -32.96
CA GLY A 171 18.77 -5.83 -33.45
C GLY A 171 17.37 -6.28 -33.03
N ARG A 172 17.24 -7.37 -32.25
CA ARG A 172 15.94 -7.84 -31.73
C ARG A 172 15.62 -7.27 -30.36
N VAL A 173 14.33 -7.11 -30.12
CA VAL A 173 13.75 -6.78 -28.82
C VAL A 173 12.88 -7.95 -28.39
N TYR A 174 13.11 -8.44 -27.18
CA TYR A 174 12.30 -9.46 -26.54
C TYR A 174 11.43 -8.84 -25.47
N TYR A 175 10.16 -9.22 -25.46
CA TYR A 175 9.19 -8.79 -24.47
C TYR A 175 8.78 -10.01 -23.65
N LEU A 176 9.19 -10.03 -22.39
CA LEU A 176 8.96 -11.14 -21.48
C LEU A 176 7.90 -10.74 -20.46
N GLY A 177 6.80 -11.49 -20.39
CA GLY A 177 5.87 -11.37 -19.26
C GLY A 177 6.56 -11.88 -18.00
N VAL A 178 6.63 -11.04 -16.97
CA VAL A 178 7.23 -11.36 -15.66
C VAL A 178 6.14 -11.31 -14.60
N ILE A 179 6.15 -12.26 -13.68
CA ILE A 179 5.14 -12.38 -12.63
C ILE A 179 5.88 -12.44 -11.29
N ALA A 180 5.43 -11.63 -10.34
CA ALA A 180 5.78 -11.76 -8.92
C ALA A 180 4.53 -12.18 -8.15
N THR A 181 4.65 -13.25 -7.36
CA THR A 181 3.56 -13.86 -6.61
C THR A 181 4.03 -14.08 -5.17
N ASP A 182 3.27 -13.62 -4.19
CA ASP A 182 3.51 -14.00 -2.81
C ASP A 182 3.18 -15.48 -2.56
N ARG A 183 3.41 -15.94 -1.33
CA ARG A 183 3.08 -17.30 -0.89
C ARG A 183 2.03 -17.32 0.20
N GLY A 184 1.23 -16.27 0.28
CA GLY A 184 0.06 -16.22 1.14
C GLY A 184 -1.08 -17.09 0.61
N ASN A 185 -2.19 -17.10 1.34
CA ASN A 185 -3.37 -17.89 0.99
C ASN A 185 -4.67 -17.08 1.19
N PRO A 186 -5.38 -16.72 0.11
CA PRO A 186 -5.05 -16.98 -1.29
C PRO A 186 -3.80 -16.19 -1.72
N PRO A 187 -2.99 -16.68 -2.68
CA PRO A 187 -1.83 -15.94 -3.16
C PRO A 187 -2.26 -14.73 -4.00
N HIS A 188 -1.56 -13.62 -3.85
CA HIS A 188 -1.70 -12.46 -4.72
C HIS A 188 -0.54 -12.36 -5.71
N SER A 189 -0.74 -11.65 -6.82
CA SER A 189 0.25 -11.58 -7.89
C SER A 189 0.17 -10.29 -8.67
N VAL A 190 1.32 -9.86 -9.17
CA VAL A 190 1.46 -8.78 -10.14
C VAL A 190 2.14 -9.30 -11.39
N THR A 191 1.60 -8.92 -12.55
CA THR A 191 2.18 -9.23 -13.86
C THR A 191 2.70 -7.95 -14.48
N GLY A 192 3.89 -8.04 -15.07
CA GLY A 192 4.56 -6.94 -15.75
C GLY A 192 5.28 -7.41 -17.01
N LEU A 193 5.92 -6.47 -17.68
CA LEU A 193 6.74 -6.68 -18.86
C LEU A 193 8.22 -6.35 -18.61
N ALA A 194 9.09 -7.22 -19.10
CA ALA A 194 10.52 -7.01 -19.22
C ALA A 194 10.92 -6.90 -20.70
N GLU A 195 11.57 -5.80 -21.07
CA GLU A 195 12.08 -5.53 -22.42
C GLU A 195 13.59 -5.78 -22.48
N ILE A 196 14.02 -6.77 -23.26
CA ILE A 196 15.43 -7.08 -23.48
C ILE A 196 15.81 -6.68 -24.91
N ARG A 197 16.66 -5.67 -25.05
CA ARG A 197 17.18 -5.17 -26.33
C ARG A 197 18.58 -5.76 -26.58
N ILE A 198 18.78 -6.41 -27.72
CA ILE A 198 20.05 -7.05 -28.07
C ILE A 198 20.76 -6.28 -29.18
N GLY A 199 22.00 -5.87 -28.90
CA GLY A 199 22.78 -4.98 -29.74
C GLY A 199 22.20 -3.58 -29.82
N GLU A 200 22.78 -2.73 -30.64
CA GLU A 200 22.14 -1.47 -31.01
C GLU A 200 20.94 -1.80 -31.91
N PRO A 201 19.73 -1.28 -31.60
CA PRO A 201 18.61 -1.37 -32.52
C PRO A 201 19.07 -0.81 -33.86
N THR A 202 18.86 -1.56 -34.95
CA THR A 202 19.00 -0.94 -36.27
C THR A 202 17.99 0.21 -36.34
N ASP A 203 18.41 1.37 -36.86
CA ASP A 203 17.65 2.64 -36.92
C ASP A 203 16.23 2.48 -37.53
N ASN A 204 15.97 1.35 -38.21
CA ASN A 204 14.71 1.03 -38.88
C ASN A 204 13.76 0.12 -38.08
N SER A 205 14.10 -0.29 -36.85
CA SER A 205 13.22 -1.15 -36.04
C SER A 205 12.06 -0.34 -35.45
N PRO A 206 10.79 -0.66 -35.76
CA PRO A 206 9.66 0.13 -35.28
C PRO A 206 9.49 -0.05 -33.77
N THR A 207 9.26 1.06 -33.06
CA THR A 207 8.89 1.09 -31.63
C THR A 207 7.64 1.93 -31.44
N LEU A 208 6.99 1.79 -30.28
CA LEU A 208 5.93 2.70 -29.86
C LEU A 208 6.54 3.78 -28.96
N ARG A 209 6.42 5.04 -29.37
CA ARG A 209 6.95 6.19 -28.64
C ARG A 209 5.83 7.13 -28.27
N PHE A 210 5.75 7.46 -26.98
CA PHE A 210 4.88 8.53 -26.50
C PHE A 210 5.37 9.90 -26.95
N GLN A 211 4.47 10.88 -27.04
CA GLN A 211 4.85 12.27 -27.34
C GLN A 211 5.86 12.80 -26.32
N ASN A 212 5.66 12.47 -25.05
CA ASN A 212 6.56 12.77 -23.95
C ASN A 212 6.90 11.48 -23.19
N SER A 213 8.13 11.36 -22.70
CA SER A 213 8.53 10.28 -21.78
C SER A 213 7.92 10.43 -20.39
N SER A 214 7.57 11.65 -20.00
CA SER A 214 6.90 11.98 -18.75
C SER A 214 5.85 13.07 -18.97
N TYR A 215 4.67 12.88 -18.37
CA TYR A 215 3.58 13.85 -18.29
C TYR A 215 3.38 14.22 -16.82
N ALA A 216 3.09 15.49 -16.54
CA ALA A 216 2.79 15.95 -15.19
C ALA A 216 1.49 16.75 -15.18
N THR A 217 0.66 16.54 -14.18
CA THR A 217 -0.58 17.29 -13.96
C THR A 217 -0.88 17.41 -12.47
N THR A 218 -1.82 18.28 -12.13
CA THR A 218 -2.29 18.48 -10.76
C THR A 218 -3.81 18.40 -10.73
N ILE A 219 -4.35 17.68 -9.76
CA ILE A 219 -5.80 17.58 -9.50
C ILE A 219 -6.08 17.78 -8.01
N ALA A 220 -7.29 18.17 -7.64
CA ALA A 220 -7.68 18.18 -6.23
C ALA A 220 -7.83 16.75 -5.70
N GLU A 221 -7.49 16.54 -4.44
CA GLU A 221 -7.90 15.33 -3.75
C GLU A 221 -9.43 15.18 -3.74
N ASN A 222 -9.93 13.97 -3.54
CA ASN A 222 -11.37 13.66 -3.56
C ASN A 222 -12.10 14.09 -4.86
N SER A 223 -11.37 14.36 -5.95
CA SER A 223 -11.95 14.74 -7.25
C SER A 223 -12.98 13.70 -7.71
N PRO A 224 -14.16 14.11 -8.21
CA PRO A 224 -15.24 13.18 -8.50
C PRO A 224 -14.92 12.23 -9.66
N VAL A 225 -15.58 11.06 -9.67
CA VAL A 225 -15.49 10.07 -10.75
C VAL A 225 -15.75 10.74 -12.11
N GLY A 226 -14.89 10.44 -13.09
CA GLY A 226 -14.98 10.98 -14.45
C GLY A 226 -14.24 12.30 -14.67
N THR A 227 -13.68 12.91 -13.62
CA THR A 227 -12.78 14.07 -13.76
C THR A 227 -11.63 13.73 -14.72
N GLU A 228 -11.46 14.55 -15.76
CA GLU A 228 -10.39 14.36 -16.74
C GLU A 228 -9.05 14.82 -16.16
N VAL A 229 -8.07 13.91 -16.16
CA VAL A 229 -6.76 14.14 -15.54
C VAL A 229 -5.76 14.64 -16.57
N LEU A 230 -5.53 13.84 -17.61
CA LEU A 230 -4.77 14.20 -18.81
C LEU A 230 -4.99 13.16 -19.91
N GLN A 231 -4.60 13.49 -21.14
CA GLN A 231 -4.58 12.56 -22.27
C GLN A 231 -3.15 12.26 -22.71
N VAL A 232 -2.80 10.97 -22.85
CA VAL A 232 -1.53 10.54 -23.44
C VAL A 232 -1.71 10.11 -24.89
N SER A 233 -0.63 10.18 -25.67
CA SER A 233 -0.62 9.69 -27.05
C SER A 233 0.72 9.08 -27.41
N ALA A 234 0.67 7.93 -28.07
CA ALA A 234 1.83 7.25 -28.64
C ALA A 234 1.71 7.11 -30.15
N VAL A 235 2.86 7.06 -30.81
CA VAL A 235 2.98 6.87 -32.25
C VAL A 235 4.00 5.78 -32.54
N ARG A 236 3.85 5.13 -33.69
CA ARG A 236 4.85 4.19 -34.18
C ARG A 236 5.98 4.95 -34.88
N THR A 237 7.23 4.64 -34.57
CA THR A 237 8.39 5.39 -35.07
C THR A 237 8.60 5.28 -36.58
N ASP A 238 8.09 4.22 -37.21
CA ASP A 238 8.17 4.00 -38.66
C ASP A 238 7.05 4.68 -39.47
N GLY A 239 6.19 5.49 -38.81
CA GLY A 239 5.14 6.27 -39.45
C GLY A 239 3.93 5.47 -39.96
N ARG A 240 3.91 4.14 -39.83
CA ARG A 240 2.75 3.33 -40.21
C ARG A 240 1.61 3.53 -39.21
N ARG A 241 0.41 3.79 -39.72
CA ARG A 241 -0.79 3.97 -38.91
C ARG A 241 -1.36 2.61 -38.50
N GLN A 242 -1.32 2.34 -37.20
CA GLN A 242 -2.00 1.20 -36.57
C GLN A 242 -2.74 1.66 -35.33
N ARG A 243 -3.77 0.91 -34.95
CA ARG A 243 -4.52 1.16 -33.71
C ARG A 243 -3.65 0.77 -32.53
N ILE A 244 -3.40 1.75 -31.66
CA ILE A 244 -2.67 1.61 -30.41
C ILE A 244 -3.70 1.50 -29.28
N SER A 245 -3.48 0.54 -28.39
CA SER A 245 -4.25 0.37 -27.16
C SER A 245 -3.44 0.89 -25.98
N TYR A 246 -4.09 1.58 -25.04
CA TYR A 246 -3.47 2.10 -23.82
C TYR A 246 -3.94 1.36 -22.58
N SER A 247 -3.06 1.20 -21.59
CA SER A 247 -3.39 0.62 -20.28
C SER A 247 -2.51 1.21 -19.17
N LEU A 248 -3.04 1.28 -17.95
CA LEU A 248 -2.27 1.58 -16.74
C LEU A 248 -1.68 0.27 -16.22
N VAL A 249 -0.36 0.24 -16.07
CA VAL A 249 0.38 -1.01 -15.76
C VAL A 249 1.16 -0.94 -14.45
N SER A 250 1.29 0.24 -13.85
CA SER A 250 1.88 0.43 -12.53
C SER A 250 1.38 1.73 -11.88
N GLY A 251 1.38 1.79 -10.56
CA GLY A 251 1.05 2.96 -9.74
C GLY A 251 -0.45 3.27 -9.56
N ASN A 252 -1.32 2.46 -10.16
CA ASN A 252 -2.77 2.64 -10.11
C ASN A 252 -3.42 1.75 -9.03
N ASP A 253 -2.89 1.78 -7.82
CA ASP A 253 -3.45 1.03 -6.69
C ASP A 253 -4.88 1.53 -6.39
N ASP A 254 -5.70 0.68 -5.80
CA ASP A 254 -7.13 0.92 -5.51
C ASP A 254 -7.99 1.33 -6.71
N ASN A 255 -7.48 1.11 -7.93
CA ASN A 255 -8.08 1.55 -9.18
C ASN A 255 -8.44 3.05 -9.15
N ARG A 256 -7.52 3.88 -8.61
CA ARG A 256 -7.65 5.34 -8.52
C ARG A 256 -8.07 6.00 -9.84
N PHE A 257 -7.49 5.53 -10.94
CA PHE A 257 -7.71 6.06 -12.29
C PHE A 257 -8.16 4.98 -13.27
N ASP A 258 -8.88 5.41 -14.31
CA ASP A 258 -9.16 4.62 -15.51
C ASP A 258 -8.51 5.29 -16.73
N ILE A 259 -8.15 4.50 -17.73
CA ILE A 259 -7.63 4.99 -19.01
C ILE A 259 -8.47 4.46 -20.17
N ASN A 260 -8.97 5.38 -21.01
CA ASN A 260 -9.62 4.98 -22.24
C ASN A 260 -8.59 4.32 -23.17
N SER A 261 -8.78 3.02 -23.42
CA SER A 261 -7.85 2.21 -24.20
C SER A 261 -7.64 2.69 -25.65
N GLN A 262 -8.55 3.47 -26.21
CA GLN A 262 -8.46 3.95 -27.60
C GLN A 262 -7.94 5.39 -27.71
N THR A 263 -8.27 6.24 -26.73
CA THR A 263 -7.91 7.67 -26.78
C THR A 263 -6.74 8.04 -25.89
N GLY A 264 -6.39 7.20 -24.90
CA GLY A 264 -5.36 7.52 -23.90
C GLY A 264 -5.81 8.56 -22.87
N MET A 265 -7.10 8.89 -22.79
CA MET A 265 -7.65 9.80 -21.78
C MET A 265 -7.69 9.11 -20.42
N ILE A 266 -7.01 9.70 -19.43
CA ILE A 266 -6.99 9.25 -18.04
C ILE A 266 -8.05 10.03 -17.25
N ARG A 267 -8.88 9.32 -16.49
CA ARG A 267 -9.95 9.90 -15.65
C ARG A 267 -9.90 9.34 -14.25
N VAL A 268 -10.39 10.10 -13.29
CA VAL A 268 -10.60 9.61 -11.92
C VAL A 268 -11.66 8.51 -11.92
N ALA A 269 -11.34 7.38 -11.29
CA ALA A 269 -12.22 6.23 -11.15
C ALA A 269 -12.62 5.99 -9.69
N ASN A 270 -11.73 6.25 -8.73
CA ASN A 270 -11.99 6.10 -7.31
C ASN A 270 -11.55 7.34 -6.51
N PRO A 271 -12.47 8.27 -6.17
CA PRO A 271 -12.17 9.50 -5.46
C PRO A 271 -11.62 9.28 -4.05
N THR A 272 -12.08 8.26 -3.33
CA THR A 272 -11.69 8.02 -1.92
C THR A 272 -10.26 7.51 -1.79
N ALA A 273 -9.65 7.09 -2.90
CA ALA A 273 -8.24 6.70 -2.94
C ALA A 273 -7.34 7.88 -3.39
N LEU A 274 -7.90 9.07 -3.57
CA LEU A 274 -7.16 10.31 -3.83
C LEU A 274 -7.21 11.18 -2.58
N ASP A 275 -6.35 10.85 -1.61
CA ASP A 275 -6.26 11.52 -0.32
C ASP A 275 -4.88 12.17 -0.17
N PHE A 276 -4.83 13.48 0.04
CA PHE A 276 -3.60 14.26 0.09
C PHE A 276 -2.77 13.91 1.34
N GLU A 277 -3.44 13.73 2.47
CA GLU A 277 -2.86 13.38 3.77
C GLU A 277 -2.13 12.04 3.73
N THR A 278 -2.63 11.09 2.96
CA THR A 278 -2.02 9.77 2.77
C THR A 278 -0.98 9.78 1.65
N ASN A 279 -1.32 10.31 0.47
CA ASN A 279 -0.42 10.32 -0.68
C ASN A 279 -0.65 11.50 -1.64
N SER A 280 0.08 12.59 -1.39
CA SER A 280 0.06 13.79 -2.24
C SER A 280 0.64 13.63 -3.66
N LYS A 281 1.29 12.51 -4.00
CA LYS A 281 1.93 12.33 -5.31
C LYS A 281 1.78 10.90 -5.85
N ILE A 282 1.06 10.78 -6.95
CA ILE A 282 0.82 9.50 -7.61
C ILE A 282 1.64 9.42 -8.90
N ILE A 283 2.37 8.32 -9.08
CA ILE A 283 3.21 8.08 -10.26
C ILE A 283 2.67 6.85 -10.98
N LEU A 284 2.05 7.06 -12.14
CA LEU A 284 1.51 6.00 -12.98
C LEU A 284 2.50 5.64 -14.10
N THR A 285 2.55 4.37 -14.46
CA THR A 285 3.16 3.95 -15.72
C THR A 285 2.07 3.58 -16.71
N VAL A 286 2.06 4.26 -17.86
CA VAL A 286 1.17 3.97 -18.98
C VAL A 286 1.90 3.11 -20.00
N GLN A 287 1.23 2.08 -20.50
CA GLN A 287 1.70 1.23 -21.58
C GLN A 287 0.87 1.46 -22.84
N ALA A 288 1.55 1.51 -23.98
CA ALA A 288 0.97 1.47 -25.31
C ALA A 288 1.29 0.13 -25.96
N THR A 289 0.30 -0.51 -26.61
CA THR A 289 0.46 -1.77 -27.35
C THR A 289 -0.24 -1.71 -28.71
N LEU A 290 0.14 -2.58 -29.64
CA LEU A 290 -0.59 -2.72 -30.90
C LEU A 290 -1.83 -3.62 -30.73
N GLN A 291 -2.98 -3.17 -31.23
CA GLN A 291 -4.24 -3.94 -31.13
C GLN A 291 -4.23 -5.23 -31.97
N SER A 292 -3.39 -5.32 -33.02
CA SER A 292 -3.44 -6.40 -34.00
C SER A 292 -2.82 -7.73 -33.56
N GLY A 293 -2.14 -7.81 -32.41
CA GLY A 293 -1.45 -9.01 -31.94
C GLY A 293 -0.25 -9.48 -32.79
N LEU A 294 -0.15 -9.04 -34.04
CA LEU A 294 0.98 -9.26 -34.95
C LEU A 294 2.11 -8.28 -34.63
N GLY A 295 3.12 -8.76 -33.90
CA GLY A 295 4.25 -7.95 -33.44
C GLY A 295 3.94 -7.27 -32.12
N GLN A 296 4.58 -7.77 -31.06
CA GLN A 296 4.52 -7.17 -29.74
C GLN A 296 5.42 -5.93 -29.75
N LEU A 297 4.87 -4.75 -30.05
CA LEU A 297 5.56 -3.49 -29.75
C LEU A 297 4.94 -2.90 -28.50
N TYR A 298 5.80 -2.46 -27.61
CA TYR A 298 5.42 -1.79 -26.38
C TYR A 298 6.06 -0.40 -26.34
N GLY A 299 5.33 0.54 -25.76
CA GLY A 299 5.83 1.85 -25.40
C GLY A 299 5.44 2.13 -23.96
N HIS A 300 6.26 2.89 -23.25
CA HIS A 300 5.99 3.28 -21.87
C HIS A 300 6.16 4.80 -21.70
N ALA A 301 5.34 5.38 -20.82
CA ALA A 301 5.50 6.74 -20.35
C ALA A 301 5.08 6.85 -18.88
N THR A 302 5.69 7.78 -18.17
CA THR A 302 5.36 8.09 -16.79
C THR A 302 4.33 9.22 -16.74
N VAL A 303 3.32 9.09 -15.90
CA VAL A 303 2.36 10.15 -15.60
C VAL A 303 2.45 10.48 -14.12
N ILE A 304 2.81 11.71 -13.79
CA ILE A 304 2.92 12.21 -12.43
C ILE A 304 1.68 13.06 -12.14
N VAL A 305 0.86 12.60 -11.21
CA VAL A 305 -0.33 13.31 -10.74
C VAL A 305 -0.05 13.83 -9.33
N SER A 306 0.06 15.15 -9.18
CA SER A 306 0.16 15.78 -7.86
C SER A 306 -1.24 16.12 -7.35
N LEU A 307 -1.52 15.81 -6.09
CA LEU A 307 -2.77 16.20 -5.44
C LEU A 307 -2.63 17.60 -4.83
N THR A 308 -3.68 18.42 -4.90
CA THR A 308 -3.80 19.63 -4.09
C THR A 308 -4.70 19.38 -2.90
N ASP A 309 -4.15 19.66 -1.73
CA ASP A 309 -4.82 19.68 -0.41
C ASP A 309 -6.13 20.47 -0.46
N GLN A 310 -7.17 19.89 0.13
CA GLN A 310 -8.47 20.47 0.43
C GLN A 310 -8.71 20.43 1.93
N ASN A 311 -9.35 21.47 2.47
CA ASN A 311 -9.68 21.53 3.89
C ASN A 311 -10.88 20.63 4.24
N ASP A 312 -10.68 19.32 4.26
CA ASP A 312 -11.64 18.27 4.60
C ASP A 312 -11.39 17.62 5.97
N ASN A 313 -10.26 17.94 6.60
CA ASN A 313 -9.85 17.43 7.90
C ASN A 313 -10.08 18.47 9.02
N PRO A 314 -11.07 18.28 9.92
CA PRO A 314 -11.30 19.22 11.02
C PRO A 314 -10.19 19.15 12.08
N PRO A 315 -9.82 20.27 12.73
CA PRO A 315 -8.83 20.25 13.81
C PRO A 315 -9.35 19.41 14.99
N LYS A 316 -8.49 18.53 15.52
CA LYS A 316 -8.83 17.71 16.70
C LYS A 316 -7.96 18.14 17.89
N PHE A 317 -8.56 18.23 19.07
CA PHE A 317 -7.80 18.44 20.30
C PHE A 317 -6.87 17.26 20.58
N THR A 318 -5.70 17.50 21.16
CA THR A 318 -4.76 16.44 21.55
C THR A 318 -5.28 15.58 22.71
N GLN A 319 -6.24 16.11 23.48
CA GLN A 319 -6.87 15.44 24.62
C GLN A 319 -8.38 15.66 24.59
N SER A 320 -9.15 14.68 25.04
CA SER A 320 -10.60 14.82 25.24
C SER A 320 -10.95 15.72 26.44
N GLU A 321 -10.03 15.83 27.40
CA GLU A 321 -10.17 16.66 28.58
C GLU A 321 -8.81 17.28 28.96
N TYR A 322 -8.84 18.56 29.38
CA TYR A 322 -7.68 19.28 29.88
C TYR A 322 -7.96 19.75 31.31
N SER A 323 -7.26 19.19 32.29
CA SER A 323 -7.37 19.58 33.70
C SER A 323 -6.07 20.20 34.20
N THR A 324 -6.17 21.30 34.96
CA THR A 324 -5.03 21.92 35.64
C THR A 324 -5.46 22.48 36.99
N SER A 325 -4.51 22.65 37.90
CA SER A 325 -4.72 23.25 39.22
C SER A 325 -3.98 24.58 39.31
N VAL A 326 -4.66 25.61 39.82
CA VAL A 326 -4.08 26.95 40.00
C VAL A 326 -4.07 27.34 41.48
N TRP A 327 -3.07 28.12 41.88
CA TRP A 327 -2.96 28.67 43.23
C TRP A 327 -3.86 29.90 43.43
N GLU A 328 -4.44 30.05 44.63
CA GLU A 328 -5.44 31.08 44.93
C GLU A 328 -4.89 32.51 44.95
N GLY A 329 -3.59 32.71 45.20
CA GLY A 329 -2.95 34.03 45.24
C GLY A 329 -2.37 34.50 43.89
N ASN A 330 -2.82 33.91 42.77
CA ASN A 330 -2.32 34.26 41.44
C ASN A 330 -2.70 35.69 41.03
N ASN A 331 -1.77 36.36 40.34
CA ASN A 331 -2.00 37.68 39.77
C ASN A 331 -2.80 37.62 38.46
N LYS A 332 -3.44 38.72 38.08
CA LYS A 332 -4.09 38.85 36.77
C LYS A 332 -3.06 38.66 35.65
N GLY A 333 -3.36 37.77 34.71
CA GLY A 333 -2.49 37.47 33.57
C GLY A 333 -1.54 36.29 33.77
N THR A 334 -1.62 35.58 34.90
CA THR A 334 -0.89 34.31 35.08
C THR A 334 -1.33 33.31 34.02
N PHE A 335 -0.36 32.77 33.28
CA PHE A 335 -0.58 31.66 32.36
C PHE A 335 -0.99 30.41 33.15
N VAL A 336 -2.09 29.77 32.73
CA VAL A 336 -2.69 28.62 33.44
C VAL A 336 -2.43 27.32 32.70
N MET A 337 -2.76 27.29 31.41
CA MET A 337 -2.64 26.11 30.57
C MET A 337 -2.70 26.53 29.11
N GLN A 338 -1.99 25.81 28.26
CA GLN A 338 -2.11 25.90 26.81
C GLN A 338 -2.81 24.63 26.33
N VAL A 339 -3.90 24.82 25.58
CA VAL A 339 -4.58 23.74 24.89
C VAL A 339 -3.95 23.60 23.51
N CYS A 340 -3.59 22.37 23.14
CA CYS A 340 -2.99 22.08 21.85
C CYS A 340 -4.00 21.36 20.96
N ILE A 341 -4.05 21.75 19.70
CA ILE A 341 -4.74 21.00 18.65
C ILE A 341 -3.70 20.26 17.81
N CYS A 342 -4.05 19.06 17.36
CA CYS A 342 -3.31 18.36 16.33
C CYS A 342 -4.05 18.55 15.00
N MET A 343 -3.31 18.92 13.96
CA MET A 343 -3.79 18.78 12.59
C MET A 343 -3.67 17.30 12.28
N VAL A 344 -4.79 16.60 12.30
CA VAL A 344 -4.78 15.17 12.01
C VAL A 344 -4.72 15.04 10.50
N THR A 345 -3.59 14.55 9.99
CA THR A 345 -3.61 13.82 8.73
C THR A 345 -4.47 12.59 9.01
N ASN A 346 -5.73 12.59 8.57
CA ASN A 346 -6.57 11.40 8.70
C ASN A 346 -6.00 10.35 7.76
N ILE A 347 -5.06 9.55 8.26
CA ILE A 347 -4.77 8.27 7.64
C ILE A 347 -5.97 7.41 8.04
N TYR A 348 -6.91 7.18 7.13
CA TYR A 348 -8.08 6.31 7.38
C TYR A 348 -7.68 4.85 7.36
#